data_AF-A0A951P4H3-F1
#
_entry.id   AF-A0A951P4H3-F1
#
_cell.length_a   1.000
_cell.length_b   1.000
_cell.length_c   1.000
_cell.angle_alpha   90.00
_cell.angle_beta   90.00
_cell.angle_gamma   90.00
#
_symmetry.space_group_name_H-M   'P 1'
#
loop_
_entity.id
_entity.type
_entity.pdbx_description
1 polymer ?
#
loop_
_entity_poly.entity_id
_entity_poly.type
_entity_poly.pdbx_seq_one_letter_code
_entity_poly.pdbx_strand_id
1 'polypeptide(L)'
;MTLNDLTKQLSDDAQRINANTVILDHFIWTADGTRILGITPMGRATCDRLDMNDDRYQGERSIVEARTLWIEAGWHPPDEDPRQTDGDR
;
A
#
# COMPACT_ATOMS: atom_id res chain seq x y z
N MET A 1 26.16 -3.57 -25.41
CA MET A 1 25.84 -3.40 -23.99
C MET A 1 27.15 -3.19 -23.25
N THR A 2 27.29 -2.06 -22.57
CA THR A 2 28.48 -1.71 -21.79
C THR A 2 28.39 -2.25 -20.36
N LEU A 3 29.51 -2.30 -19.64
CA LEU A 3 29.51 -2.65 -18.20
C LEU A 3 28.55 -1.76 -17.39
N ASN A 4 28.44 -0.48 -17.76
CA ASN A 4 27.51 0.47 -17.13
C ASN A 4 26.04 0.11 -17.40
N ASP A 5 25.72 -0.35 -18.61
CA ASP A 5 24.36 -0.78 -18.96
C ASP A 5 23.95 -2.04 -18.18
N LEU A 6 24.89 -2.97 -17.97
CA LEU A 6 24.68 -4.18 -17.17
C LEU A 6 24.46 -3.86 -15.69
N THR A 7 25.26 -2.96 -15.12
CA THR A 7 25.08 -2.52 -13.72
C THR A 7 23.77 -1.78 -13.50
N LYS A 8 23.33 -0.97 -14.49
CA LYS A 8 22.04 -0.27 -14.41
C LYS A 8 20.89 -1.26 -14.47
N GLN A 9 20.91 -2.19 -15.42
CA GLN A 9 19.86 -3.20 -15.55
C GLN A 9 19.74 -4.10 -14.32
N LEU A 10 20.87 -4.51 -13.73
CA LEU A 10 20.87 -5.28 -12.48
C LEU A 10 20.30 -4.50 -11.28
N SER A 11 20.53 -3.18 -11.22
CA SER A 11 19.95 -2.30 -10.20
C SER A 11 18.44 -2.16 -10.38
N ASP A 12 17.99 -1.95 -11.62
CA ASP A 12 16.57 -1.83 -11.97
C ASP A 12 15.83 -3.15 -11.68
N ASP A 13 16.42 -4.29 -12.04
CA ASP A 13 15.85 -5.62 -11.76
C ASP A 13 15.83 -5.93 -10.25
N ALA A 14 16.85 -5.50 -9.48
CA ALA A 14 16.85 -5.62 -8.02
C ALA A 14 15.77 -4.77 -7.36
N GLN A 15 15.50 -3.56 -7.87
CA GLN A 15 14.37 -2.74 -7.43
C GLN A 15 13.02 -3.39 -7.77
N ARG A 16 12.91 -4.07 -8.91
CA ARG A 16 11.66 -4.76 -9.31
C ARG A 16 11.35 -6.01 -8.48
N ILE A 17 12.35 -6.63 -7.86
CA ILE A 17 12.18 -7.83 -7.03
C ILE A 17 11.92 -7.48 -5.56
N ASN A 18 12.14 -6.23 -5.15
CA ASN A 18 11.79 -5.80 -3.80
C ASN A 18 10.28 -5.91 -3.58
N ALA A 19 9.87 -6.75 -2.63
CA ALA A 19 8.47 -6.92 -2.25
C ALA A 19 7.79 -5.60 -1.87
N ASN A 20 8.54 -4.61 -1.36
CA ASN A 20 8.02 -3.27 -1.09
C ASN A 20 7.62 -2.55 -2.39
N THR A 21 8.39 -2.66 -3.47
CA THR A 21 8.09 -1.95 -4.72
C THR A 21 6.83 -2.49 -5.40
N VAL A 22 6.62 -3.81 -5.38
CA VAL A 22 5.43 -4.44 -6.00
C VAL A 22 4.14 -4.11 -5.24
N ILE A 23 4.20 -3.89 -3.92
CA ILE A 23 3.03 -3.50 -3.13
C ILE A 23 2.63 -2.04 -3.44
N LEU A 24 3.57 -1.10 -3.49
CA LEU A 24 3.27 0.32 -3.70
C LEU A 24 2.65 0.61 -5.10
N ASP A 25 2.96 -0.22 -6.10
CA ASP A 25 2.38 -0.09 -7.45
C ASP A 25 0.88 -0.43 -7.53
N HIS A 26 0.37 -1.17 -6.54
CA HIS A 26 -1.00 -1.69 -6.56
C HIS A 26 -1.92 -1.06 -5.51
N PHE A 27 -1.35 -0.40 -4.49
CA PHE A 27 -2.08 0.08 -3.34
C PHE A 27 -1.73 1.53 -2.96
N ILE A 28 -2.72 2.22 -2.39
CA ILE A 28 -2.55 3.54 -1.77
C ILE A 28 -3.37 3.60 -0.48
N TRP A 29 -2.89 4.31 0.53
CA TRP A 29 -3.69 4.62 1.72
C TRP A 29 -4.65 5.77 1.46
N THR A 30 -5.81 5.75 2.11
CA THR A 30 -6.67 6.94 2.21
C THR A 30 -5.93 8.09 2.89
N ALA A 31 -6.39 9.32 2.68
CA ALA A 31 -5.74 10.51 3.25
C ALA A 31 -5.59 10.44 4.78
N ASP A 32 -6.57 9.83 5.45
CA ASP A 32 -6.56 9.58 6.91
C ASP A 32 -5.72 8.37 7.32
N GLY A 33 -5.16 7.60 6.38
CA GLY A 33 -4.32 6.44 6.64
C GLY A 33 -5.06 5.21 7.17
N THR A 34 -6.39 5.21 7.24
CA THR A 34 -7.13 4.12 7.90
C THR A 34 -7.48 2.97 6.96
N ARG A 35 -7.54 3.23 5.65
CA ARG A 35 -7.99 2.26 4.64
C ARG A 35 -6.98 2.15 3.50
N ILE A 36 -6.79 0.92 3.03
CA ILE A 36 -5.96 0.61 1.86
C ILE A 36 -6.84 0.43 0.62
N LEU A 37 -6.52 1.14 -0.45
CA LEU A 37 -7.24 1.13 -1.71
C LEU A 37 -6.41 0.45 -2.79
N GLY A 38 -7.02 -0.46 -3.55
CA GLY A 38 -6.42 -1.01 -4.76
C GLY A 38 -6.55 -0.05 -5.93
N ILE A 39 -5.44 0.49 -6.45
CA ILE A 39 -5.44 1.41 -7.60
C ILE A 39 -5.40 0.70 -8.95
N THR A 40 -5.07 -0.60 -8.94
CA THR A 40 -5.10 -1.48 -10.12
C THR A 40 -6.19 -2.55 -9.99
N PRO A 41 -6.61 -3.22 -11.08
CA PRO A 41 -7.54 -4.35 -10.99
C PRO A 41 -7.05 -5.47 -10.06
N MET A 42 -5.75 -5.78 -10.10
CA MET A 42 -5.14 -6.77 -9.19
C MET A 42 -5.20 -6.30 -7.74
N GLY A 43 -4.84 -5.04 -7.47
CA GLY A 43 -4.96 -4.45 -6.13
C GLY A 43 -6.37 -4.51 -5.58
N ARG A 44 -7.39 -4.13 -6.38
CA ARG A 44 -8.81 -4.20 -5.96
C ARG A 44 -9.24 -5.63 -5.65
N ALA A 45 -8.89 -6.58 -6.52
CA ALA A 45 -9.18 -7.99 -6.32
C ALA A 45 -8.50 -8.52 -5.04
N THR A 46 -7.27 -8.08 -4.74
CA THR A 46 -6.58 -8.42 -3.49
C THR A 46 -7.28 -7.82 -2.26
N CYS A 47 -7.64 -6.54 -2.29
CA CYS A 47 -8.39 -5.89 -1.21
C CYS A 47 -9.68 -6.65 -0.89
N ASP A 48 -10.47 -6.98 -1.91
CA ASP A 48 -11.74 -7.70 -1.76
C ASP A 48 -11.53 -9.16 -1.31
N ARG A 49 -10.55 -9.86 -1.91
CA ARG A 49 -10.32 -11.27 -1.60
C ARG A 49 -9.85 -11.48 -0.17
N LEU A 50 -9.02 -10.57 0.34
CA LEU A 50 -8.43 -10.63 1.68
C LEU A 50 -9.19 -9.83 2.74
N ASP A 51 -10.15 -9.00 2.34
CA ASP A 51 -10.87 -8.07 3.23
C ASP A 51 -9.93 -7.15 4.01
N MET A 52 -9.00 -6.50 3.31
CA MET A 52 -7.91 -5.72 3.94
C MET A 52 -8.37 -4.50 4.75
N ASN A 53 -9.66 -4.17 4.70
CA ASN A 53 -10.29 -3.09 5.43
C ASN A 53 -11.49 -3.57 6.26
N ASP A 54 -11.62 -4.88 6.52
CA ASP A 54 -12.71 -5.49 7.31
C ASP A 54 -14.16 -5.13 6.91
N ASP A 55 -14.38 -4.76 5.64
CA ASP A 55 -15.66 -4.26 5.14
C ASP A 55 -16.75 -5.35 5.11
N ARG A 56 -16.39 -6.63 5.11
CA ARG A 56 -17.36 -7.76 5.08
C ARG A 56 -17.77 -8.24 6.45
N TYR A 57 -17.06 -7.83 7.51
CA TYR A 57 -17.37 -8.25 8.87
C TYR A 57 -18.47 -7.36 9.46
N GLN A 58 -19.58 -7.96 9.90
CA GLN A 58 -20.74 -7.22 10.45
C GLN A 58 -20.56 -6.81 11.93
N GLY A 59 -19.42 -7.15 12.54
CA GLY A 59 -19.07 -6.80 13.92
C GLY A 59 -18.08 -5.64 13.99
N GLU A 60 -17.13 -5.74 14.92
CA GLU A 60 -16.08 -4.74 15.11
C GLU A 60 -15.14 -4.67 13.89
N ARG A 61 -14.86 -3.44 13.44
CA ARG A 61 -13.94 -3.18 12.33
C ARG A 61 -12.51 -3.14 12.84
N SER A 62 -12.08 -4.29 13.35
CA SER A 62 -10.83 -4.44 14.11
C SER A 62 -9.58 -3.97 13.37
N ILE A 63 -9.53 -4.08 12.03
CA ILE A 63 -8.39 -3.61 11.23
C ILE A 63 -8.39 -2.08 11.14
N VAL A 64 -9.53 -1.48 10.80
CA VAL A 64 -9.64 -0.01 10.69
C VAL A 64 -9.50 0.66 12.07
N GLU A 65 -10.06 0.05 13.12
CA GLU A 65 -9.94 0.51 14.50
C GLU A 65 -8.51 0.41 15.02
N ALA A 66 -7.82 -0.71 14.79
CA ALA A 66 -6.40 -0.83 15.14
C ALA A 66 -5.53 0.20 14.42
N ARG A 67 -5.77 0.44 13.12
CA ARG A 67 -5.04 1.48 12.37
C ARG A 67 -5.29 2.88 12.93
N THR A 68 -6.52 3.18 13.36
CA THR A 68 -6.84 4.45 14.02
C THR A 68 -5.98 4.64 15.27
N LEU A 69 -5.87 3.62 16.13
CA LEU A 69 -5.01 3.66 17.32
C LEU A 69 -3.52 3.80 16.96
N TRP A 70 -3.06 3.15 15.90
CA TRP A 70 -1.68 3.27 15.44
C TRP A 70 -1.36 4.63 14.84
N ILE A 71 -2.33 5.28 14.17
CA ILE A 71 -2.20 6.66 13.69
C ILE A 71 -2.07 7.61 14.88
N GLU A 72 -2.91 7.46 15.91
CA GLU A 72 -2.82 8.25 17.14
C GLU A 72 -1.46 8.06 17.85
N ALA A 73 -0.89 6.86 17.77
CA ALA A 73 0.44 6.54 18.29
C ALA A 73 1.61 6.97 17.37
N GLY A 74 1.33 7.44 16.15
CA GLY A 74 2.34 7.81 15.16
C GLY A 74 3.09 6.63 14.53
N TRP A 75 2.51 5.43 14.55
CA TRP A 75 3.12 4.21 13.97
C TRP A 75 2.62 3.91 12.54
N HIS A 76 1.55 4.56 12.09
CA HIS A 76 0.90 4.27 10.83
C HIS A 76 0.28 5.52 10.18
N PRO A 77 0.22 5.59 8.83
CA PRO A 77 0.96 4.77 7.88
C PRO A 77 2.46 5.14 7.83
N PRO A 78 3.34 4.27 7.31
CA PRO A 78 4.72 4.62 7.03
C PRO A 78 4.81 5.86 6.13
N ASP A 79 5.78 6.75 6.39
CA ASP A 79 5.92 8.02 5.65
C ASP A 79 6.20 7.81 4.15
N GLU A 80 6.82 6.68 3.80
CA GLU A 80 7.16 6.32 2.42
C GLU A 80 5.98 5.71 1.65
N ASP A 81 4.91 5.31 2.35
CA ASP A 81 3.74 4.72 1.69
C ASP A 81 2.88 5.81 1.03
N PRO A 82 2.41 5.60 -0.21
CA PRO A 82 1.61 6.58 -0.92
C PRO A 82 0.25 6.75 -0.21
N ARG A 83 -0.19 8.00 -0.16
CA ARG A 83 -1.49 8.43 0.39
C ARG A 83 -2.24 9.29 -0.60
N GLN A 84 -3.57 9.17 -0.61
CA GLN A 84 -4.41 10.13 -1.32
C GLN A 84 -4.17 11.54 -0.77
N THR A 85 -4.11 12.53 -1.65
CA THR A 85 -4.11 13.94 -1.26
C THR A 85 -5.54 14.39 -0.96
N ASP A 86 -5.72 15.32 -0.03
CA ASP A 86 -7.05 15.77 0.44
C ASP A 86 -8.03 16.30 -0.65
N GLY A 87 -7.54 16.55 -1.87
CA GLY A 87 -8.34 17.02 -3.00
C GLY A 87 -9.03 15.94 -3.85
N ASP A 88 -8.83 14.66 -3.54
CA ASP A 88 -9.29 13.51 -4.36
C ASP A 88 -10.57 12.82 -3.82
N ARG A 89 -11.34 13.52 -2.96
CA ARG A 89 -12.59 13.01 -2.35
C ARG A 89 -13.79 13.07 -3.29
#